data_AF-A0A1M2VT11-F1
#
_entry.id   AF-A0A1M2VT11-F1
#
_cell.length_a   1.000
_cell.length_b   1.000
_cell.length_c   1.000
_cell.angle_alpha   90.00
_cell.angle_beta   90.00
_cell.angle_gamma   90.00
#
_symmetry.space_group_name_H-M   'P 1'
#
loop_
_entity.id
_entity.type
_entity.pdbx_description
1 polymer ?
#
loop_
_entity_poly.entity_id
_entity_poly.type
_entity_poly.pdbx_seq_one_letter_code
_entity_poly.pdbx_strand_id
1 'polypeptide(L)'
;MAVAYTTDTWIPTMTGTALCHFEKSPHYEHAGRRVVVCRVVRILERVEATGVYPFPKSVNPQEGELMHAVVEGGTRVDGREWSFDVDHFLALGPDNPRGQFAAGLALLYDNEVRAGGPVGW
;
A
#
# COMPACT_ATOMS: atom_id res chain seq x y z
N MET A 1 -16.55 1.41 -21.66
CA MET A 1 -15.55 1.13 -20.61
C MET A 1 -14.49 0.25 -21.26
N ALA A 2 -13.35 0.83 -21.63
CA ALA A 2 -12.32 0.12 -22.37
C ALA A 2 -11.45 -0.68 -21.38
N VAL A 3 -11.47 -2.01 -21.51
CA VAL A 3 -10.55 -2.90 -20.82
C VAL A 3 -9.42 -3.18 -21.79
N ALA A 4 -8.22 -2.70 -21.48
CA ALA A 4 -7.01 -3.10 -22.18
C ALA A 4 -6.43 -4.33 -21.48
N TYR A 5 -6.47 -5.48 -22.14
CA TYR A 5 -5.76 -6.69 -21.71
C TYR A 5 -4.41 -6.71 -22.39
N THR A 6 -3.33 -6.52 -21.63
CA THR A 6 -1.96 -6.82 -22.08
C THR A 6 -1.60 -8.25 -21.67
N THR A 7 -1.50 -9.12 -22.67
CA THR A 7 -1.31 -10.57 -22.56
C THR A 7 0.15 -10.98 -22.31
N ASP A 8 0.82 -10.40 -21.31
CA ASP A 8 2.21 -10.77 -20.99
C ASP A 8 2.53 -10.58 -19.49
N THR A 9 1.84 -11.30 -18.61
CA THR A 9 2.00 -11.13 -17.14
C THR A 9 2.88 -12.21 -16.53
N TRP A 10 4.19 -12.12 -16.79
CA TRP A 10 5.22 -12.79 -15.98
C TRP A 10 5.20 -12.31 -14.51
N ILE A 11 4.60 -11.14 -14.27
CA ILE A 11 4.46 -10.55 -12.95
C ILE A 11 3.18 -11.13 -12.31
N PRO A 12 3.30 -11.85 -11.19
CA PRO A 12 2.11 -12.31 -10.47
C PRO A 12 1.34 -11.08 -9.97
N THR A 13 0.01 -11.10 -10.12
CA THR A 13 -0.92 -10.01 -9.78
C THR A 13 -2.03 -10.55 -8.89
N MET A 14 -2.46 -9.76 -7.90
CA MET A 14 -3.64 -10.08 -7.09
C MET A 14 -4.78 -9.16 -7.49
N THR A 15 -5.94 -9.73 -7.78
CA THR A 15 -7.16 -9.01 -8.11
C THR A 15 -8.24 -9.29 -7.06
N GLY A 16 -8.91 -8.25 -6.61
CA GLY A 16 -9.98 -8.33 -5.62
C GLY A 16 -10.25 -6.96 -5.03
N THR A 17 -11.15 -6.90 -4.06
CA THR A 17 -11.56 -5.64 -3.44
C THR A 17 -11.46 -5.77 -1.92
N ALA A 18 -10.80 -4.80 -1.29
CA ALA A 18 -10.69 -4.70 0.16
C ALA A 18 -10.93 -3.25 0.63
N LEU A 19 -11.54 -3.12 1.80
CA LEU A 19 -11.56 -1.88 2.56
C LEU A 19 -10.26 -1.77 3.34
N CYS A 20 -9.54 -0.67 3.16
CA CYS A 20 -8.25 -0.43 3.80
C CYS A 20 -8.26 0.85 4.65
N HIS A 21 -7.43 0.84 5.68
CA HIS A 21 -7.14 1.99 6.54
C HIS A 21 -5.68 2.39 6.36
N PHE A 22 -5.43 3.66 6.06
CA PHE A 22 -4.09 4.22 6.04
C PHE A 22 -3.75 4.75 7.44
N GLU A 23 -2.62 4.31 7.98
CA GLU A 23 -2.17 4.72 9.31
C GLU A 23 -0.68 5.07 9.29
N LYS A 24 -0.23 5.82 10.30
CA LYS A 24 1.19 6.14 10.49
C LYS A 24 1.96 4.86 10.70
N SER A 25 3.13 4.75 10.07
CA SER A 25 3.95 3.57 10.22
C SER A 25 4.43 3.40 11.68
N PRO A 26 4.27 2.21 12.29
CA PRO A 26 4.76 1.94 13.64
C PRO A 26 6.26 1.59 13.69
N HIS A 27 6.90 1.47 12.52
CA HIS A 27 8.28 1.02 12.40
C HIS A 27 9.28 2.08 12.86
N TYR A 28 10.20 1.69 13.73
CA TYR A 28 11.18 2.61 14.33
C TYR A 28 12.10 3.23 13.27
N GLU A 29 12.41 2.51 12.18
CA GLU A 29 13.21 3.04 11.08
C GLU A 29 12.50 4.20 10.34
N HIS A 30 11.18 4.32 10.49
CA HIS A 30 10.37 5.38 9.89
C HIS A 30 10.19 6.59 10.83
N ALA A 31 10.78 6.57 12.02
CA ALA A 31 10.69 7.66 12.98
C ALA A 31 11.15 9.00 12.36
N GLY A 32 10.37 10.06 12.60
CA GLY A 32 10.63 11.40 12.08
C GLY A 32 10.26 11.61 10.60
N ARG A 33 9.69 10.60 9.92
CA ARG A 33 9.24 10.70 8.53
C ARG A 33 7.73 10.51 8.42
N ARG A 34 7.10 11.12 7.42
CA ARG A 34 5.69 10.87 7.09
C ARG A 34 5.56 9.59 6.26
N VAL A 35 5.76 8.44 6.90
CA VAL A 35 5.56 7.13 6.26
C VAL A 35 4.20 6.57 6.65
N VAL A 36 3.44 6.14 5.65
CA VAL A 36 2.13 5.53 5.80
C VAL A 36 2.21 4.04 5.50
N VAL A 37 1.49 3.24 6.28
CA VAL A 37 1.22 1.82 5.99
C VAL A 37 -0.27 1.62 5.72
N CYS A 38 -0.62 0.50 5.11
CA CYS A 38 -1.98 0.17 4.71
C CYS A 38 -2.45 -1.07 5.46
N ARG A 39 -3.48 -0.95 6.30
CA ARG A 39 -4.12 -2.07 7.00
C ARG A 39 -5.37 -2.52 6.28
N VAL A 40 -5.50 -3.81 6.06
CA VAL A 40 -6.73 -4.39 5.49
C VAL A 40 -7.77 -4.48 6.59
N VAL A 41 -8.84 -3.69 6.49
CA VAL A 41 -9.93 -3.72 7.47
C VAL A 41 -10.89 -4.85 7.18
N ARG A 42 -11.23 -5.03 5.89
CA ARG A 42 -12.19 -6.03 5.45
C ARG A 42 -11.96 -6.42 4.00
N ILE A 43 -12.06 -7.71 3.69
CA ILE A 43 -12.05 -8.21 2.32
C ILE A 43 -13.50 -8.25 1.83
N LEU A 44 -13.79 -7.49 0.77
CA LEU A 44 -15.14 -7.36 0.23
C LEU A 44 -15.39 -8.39 -0.88
N GLU A 45 -14.38 -8.63 -1.70
CA GLU A 45 -14.38 -9.63 -2.75
C GLU A 45 -13.15 -10.51 -2.60
N ARG A 46 -13.30 -11.79 -2.91
CA ARG A 46 -12.20 -12.75 -2.80
C ARG A 46 -10.98 -12.24 -3.57
N VAL A 47 -9.84 -12.18 -2.89
CA VAL A 47 -8.58 -11.87 -3.53
C VAL A 47 -8.09 -13.11 -4.28
N GLU A 48 -7.95 -12.97 -5.59
CA GLU A 48 -7.48 -14.01 -6.49
C GLU A 48 -6.09 -13.66 -7.01
N ALA A 49 -5.17 -14.62 -6.90
CA ALA A 49 -3.83 -14.53 -7.44
C ALA A 49 -3.85 -15.01 -8.90
N THR A 50 -3.47 -14.13 -9.83
CA THR A 50 -3.30 -14.43 -11.25
C THR A 50 -1.84 -14.28 -11.67
N GLY A 51 -1.26 -15.31 -12.31
CA GLY A 51 0.12 -15.26 -12.79
C GLY A 51 0.75 -16.65 -12.97
N VAL A 52 1.94 -16.69 -13.57
CA VAL A 52 2.68 -17.94 -13.84
C VAL A 52 3.23 -18.58 -12.56
N TYR A 53 3.59 -17.75 -11.57
CA TYR A 53 4.13 -18.19 -10.28
C TYR A 53 3.11 -18.01 -9.16
N PRO A 54 2.96 -19.00 -8.25
CA PRO A 54 2.09 -18.86 -7.10
C PRO A 54 2.62 -17.78 -6.16
N PHE A 55 1.74 -16.90 -5.70
CA PHE A 55 2.09 -16.01 -4.59
C PHE A 55 2.30 -16.82 -3.31
N PRO A 56 3.36 -16.52 -2.54
CA PRO A 56 3.46 -17.00 -1.17
C PRO A 56 2.18 -16.64 -0.40
N LYS A 57 1.59 -17.60 0.31
CA LYS A 57 0.38 -17.33 1.10
C LYS A 57 0.58 -16.20 2.14
N SER A 58 1.83 -15.98 2.55
CA SER A 58 2.22 -14.90 3.47
C SER A 58 2.00 -13.49 2.91
N VAL A 59 1.77 -13.32 1.60
CA VAL A 59 1.43 -12.01 1.02
C VAL A 59 -0.04 -11.86 0.70
N ASN A 60 -0.84 -12.92 0.92
CA ASN A 60 -2.28 -12.78 0.74
C ASN A 60 -2.78 -11.75 1.75
N PRO A 61 -3.56 -10.75 1.31
CA PRO A 61 -4.21 -9.82 2.21
C PRO A 61 -5.03 -10.60 3.25
N GLN A 62 -4.87 -10.26 4.52
CA GLN A 62 -5.68 -10.79 5.62
C GLN A 62 -6.35 -9.65 6.37
N GLU A 63 -7.60 -9.85 6.77
CA GLU A 63 -8.32 -8.87 7.56
C GLU A 63 -7.62 -8.63 8.90
N GLY A 64 -7.46 -7.36 9.26
CA GLY A 64 -6.73 -6.93 10.45
C GLY A 64 -5.22 -6.79 10.25
N GLU A 65 -4.64 -7.31 9.17
CA GLU A 65 -3.19 -7.28 8.94
C GLU A 65 -2.73 -6.12 8.04
N LEU A 66 -1.44 -5.80 8.11
CA LEU A 66 -0.82 -4.85 7.20
C LEU A 66 -0.62 -5.49 5.82
N MET A 67 -0.87 -4.69 4.78
CA MET A 67 -0.66 -5.12 3.41
C MET A 67 0.83 -5.30 3.15
N HIS A 68 1.21 -6.36 2.42
CA HIS A 68 2.61 -6.61 2.06
C HIS A 68 2.93 -6.10 0.66
N ALA A 69 4.15 -5.61 0.46
CA ALA A 69 4.63 -5.24 -0.87
C ALA A 69 5.15 -6.47 -1.60
N VAL A 70 4.85 -6.56 -2.89
CA VAL A 70 5.48 -7.54 -3.79
C VAL A 70 6.50 -6.78 -4.61
N VAL A 71 7.79 -7.06 -4.40
CA VAL A 71 8.87 -6.42 -5.15
C VAL A 71 9.01 -7.08 -6.52
N GLU A 72 9.14 -6.23 -7.54
CA GLU A 72 9.35 -6.61 -8.94
C GLU A 72 10.64 -7.45 -9.08
N GLY A 73 10.55 -8.67 -9.61
CA GLY A 73 11.70 -9.59 -9.72
C GLY A 73 11.42 -11.09 -9.55
N GLY A 74 10.16 -11.48 -9.35
CA GLY A 74 9.69 -12.85 -9.60
C GLY A 74 10.15 -13.97 -8.65
N THR A 75 11.03 -13.70 -7.66
CA THR A 75 11.51 -14.76 -6.74
C THR A 75 11.70 -14.32 -5.30
N ARG A 76 11.60 -13.03 -5.00
CA ARG A 76 11.76 -12.52 -3.64
C ARG A 76 10.57 -11.67 -3.27
N VAL A 77 9.58 -12.34 -2.69
CA VAL A 77 8.68 -11.66 -1.77
C VAL A 77 9.53 -11.25 -0.58
N ASP A 78 9.96 -9.99 -0.58
CA ASP A 78 10.39 -9.40 0.67
C ASP A 78 9.11 -9.30 1.49
N GLY A 79 8.98 -10.08 2.57
CA GLY A 79 7.79 -10.07 3.43
C GLY A 79 7.57 -8.73 4.16
N ARG A 80 8.19 -7.66 3.66
CA ARG A 80 8.11 -6.31 4.13
C ARG A 80 6.71 -5.77 3.82
N GLU A 81 6.13 -5.20 4.85
CA GLU A 81 4.87 -4.49 4.76
C GLU A 81 5.00 -3.36 3.74
N TRP A 82 3.94 -3.18 2.97
CA TRP A 82 3.81 -2.04 2.09
C TRP A 82 3.90 -0.76 2.93
N SER A 83 4.80 0.12 2.51
CA SER A 83 5.02 1.41 3.13
C SER A 83 5.18 2.47 2.05
N PHE A 84 4.76 3.68 2.37
CA PHE A 84 4.76 4.80 1.44
C PHE A 84 5.32 6.04 2.12
N ASP A 85 6.50 6.49 1.67
CA ASP A 85 7.17 7.70 2.15
C ASP A 85 6.57 8.94 1.47
N VAL A 86 5.66 9.61 2.17
CA VAL A 86 4.87 10.72 1.62
C VAL A 86 5.77 11.85 1.14
N ASP A 87 6.79 12.22 1.91
CA ASP A 87 7.68 13.33 1.59
C ASP A 87 8.55 13.02 0.37
N HIS A 88 9.03 11.79 0.26
CA HIS A 88 9.76 11.33 -0.93
C HIS A 88 8.91 11.46 -2.21
N PHE A 89 7.65 11.02 -2.17
CA PHE A 89 6.80 11.05 -3.35
C PHE A 89 6.22 12.43 -3.67
N LEU A 90 6.02 13.29 -2.67
CA LEU A 90 5.67 14.71 -2.89
C LEU A 90 6.75 15.45 -3.71
N ALA A 91 8.02 15.11 -3.51
CA ALA A 91 9.14 15.71 -4.24
C ALA A 91 9.11 15.42 -5.76
N LEU A 92 8.32 14.44 -6.22
CA LEU A 92 8.14 14.14 -7.64
C LEU A 92 7.27 15.17 -8.39
N GLY A 93 6.59 16.06 -7.66
CA GLY A 93 5.74 17.10 -8.24
C GLY A 93 4.30 16.65 -8.58
N PRO A 94 3.42 17.61 -8.86
CA PRO A 94 1.97 17.38 -9.02
C PRO A 94 1.58 16.69 -10.33
N ASP A 95 2.45 16.70 -11.34
CA ASP A 95 2.20 16.01 -12.62
C ASP A 95 2.49 14.50 -12.52
N ASN A 96 3.12 14.05 -11.44
CA ASN A 96 3.36 12.64 -11.18
C ASN A 96 2.14 12.03 -10.44
N PRO A 97 1.54 10.93 -10.94
CA PRO A 97 0.43 10.27 -10.25
C PRO A 97 0.75 9.87 -8.81
N ARG A 98 2.00 9.45 -8.53
CA ARG A 98 2.44 9.15 -7.16
C ARG A 98 2.57 10.40 -6.30
N GLY A 99 2.93 11.54 -6.90
CA GLY A 99 2.94 12.84 -6.22
C GLY A 99 1.53 13.32 -5.86
N GLN A 100 0.55 13.15 -6.76
CA GLN A 100 -0.86 13.46 -6.47
C GLN A 100 -1.41 12.57 -5.34
N PHE A 101 -1.11 11.27 -5.38
CA PHE A 101 -1.49 10.35 -4.31
C PHE A 101 -0.83 10.75 -2.97
N ALA A 102 0.45 11.11 -3.00
CA ALA A 102 1.18 11.61 -1.83
C ALA A 102 0.56 12.90 -1.26
N ALA A 103 0.07 13.81 -2.10
CA ALA A 103 -0.64 15.02 -1.65
C ALA A 103 -1.92 14.69 -0.89
N GLY A 104 -2.70 13.69 -1.35
CA GLY A 104 -3.86 13.19 -0.62
C GLY A 104 -3.48 12.61 0.75
N LEU A 105 -2.44 11.79 0.82
CA LEU A 105 -1.96 11.22 2.08
C LEU A 105 -1.40 12.28 3.03
N ALA A 106 -0.70 13.28 2.51
CA ALA A 106 -0.19 14.40 3.30
C ALA A 106 -1.33 15.17 3.97
N LEU A 107 -2.42 15.42 3.26
CA LEU A 107 -3.61 16.06 3.83
C LEU A 107 -4.24 15.23 4.96
N LEU A 108 -4.32 13.91 4.80
CA LEU A 108 -4.81 13.02 5.87
C LEU A 108 -3.92 13.09 7.10
N TYR A 109 -2.59 13.04 6.90
CA TYR A 109 -1.60 13.11 7.97
C TYR A 109 -1.68 14.45 8.72
N ASP A 110 -1.71 15.56 7.99
CA ASP A 110 -1.76 16.91 8.57
C ASP A 110 -3.09 17.15 9.31
N ASN A 111 -4.19 16.59 8.80
CA ASN A 111 -5.50 16.63 9.48
C ASN A 111 -5.49 15.83 10.77
N GLU A 112 -4.86 14.66 10.80
CA GLU A 112 -4.73 13.86 12.03
C GLU A 112 -3.93 14.61 13.11
N VAL A 113 -2.83 15.27 12.72
CA VAL A 113 -2.02 16.11 13.63
C VAL A 113 -2.85 17.29 14.17
N ARG A 114 -3.65 17.94 13.32
CA ARG A 114 -4.47 19.12 13.70
C ARG A 114 -5.72 18.75 14.50
N ALA A 115 -6.33 17.61 14.22
CA ALA A 115 -7.53 17.14 14.91
C ALA A 115 -7.22 16.63 16.33
N GLY A 116 -5.95 16.65 16.74
CA GLY A 116 -5.52 16.02 17.99
C GLY A 116 -5.80 14.54 17.94
N GLY A 117 -5.39 13.88 16.85
CA GLY A 117 -5.57 12.45 16.57
C GLY A 117 -5.35 11.57 17.80
N PRO A 118 -5.94 10.37 17.82
CA PRO A 118 -6.19 9.60 19.04
C PRO A 118 -4.99 9.67 19.97
N VAL A 119 -5.22 10.32 21.10
CA VAL A 119 -4.24 10.58 22.16
C VAL A 119 -3.41 9.33 22.46
N GLY A 120 -2.10 9.44 22.20
CA GLY A 120 -1.05 8.73 22.93
C GLY A 120 -0.55 7.41 22.35
N TRP A 121 0.63 7.46 21.72
CA TRP A 121 1.82 6.68 22.08
C TRP A 121 3.07 7.33 21.46
#